data_AF-A0A1G6QNW7-F1
#
_entry.id   AF-A0A1G6QNW7-F1
#
_cell.length_a   1.000
_cell.length_b   1.000
_cell.length_c   1.000
_cell.angle_alpha   90.00
_cell.angle_beta   90.00
_cell.angle_gamma   90.00
#
_symmetry.space_group_name_H-M   'P 1'
#
loop_
_entity.id
_entity.type
_entity.pdbx_description
1 polymer ?
#
loop_
_entity_poly.entity_id
_entity_poly.type
_entity_poly.pdbx_seq_one_letter_code
_entity_poly.pdbx_strand_id
1 'polypeptide(L)'
;MSSLEMLTLLELAHGRRDEQAAAARSPLVSAARAATRGLAAFGRRSLLLIALLAIWEAAPRLGLIDAVFLPPFSGVIAAGWQLAQTGELYDDASASLLRALSGFLVSVALFVPLGLAVGWYTRLGDLLNQFIEICRNTAPLALLPVFILLLGIGELSKVTMVVYSCAWPLLLNTIAAVKQVDPLLIKSARTMGATPQQLFRKVILPAALPTIFVGIRLASASAMLVLVASEMVGAKAGLGYLIINSQYSFLIPQMYFGIIGITVIGLAFNAVLEALERRLTRWKAQVAA
;
A
#
# COMPACT_ATOMS: atom_id res chain seq x y z
N MET A 1 55.41 23.95 44.68
CA MET A 1 54.71 23.55 43.45
C MET A 1 55.61 22.59 42.71
N SER A 2 55.27 21.30 42.77
CA SER A 2 56.08 20.25 42.14
C SER A 2 55.84 20.21 40.63
N SER A 3 56.83 19.78 39.84
CA SER A 3 56.73 19.69 38.37
C SER A 3 55.52 18.87 37.89
N LEU A 4 55.01 17.97 38.73
CA LEU A 4 53.82 17.14 38.49
C LEU A 4 52.49 17.92 38.61
N GLU A 5 52.41 18.91 39.50
CA GLU A 5 51.22 19.78 39.64
C GLU A 5 51.07 20.74 38.44
N MET A 6 52.20 21.16 37.86
CA MET A 6 52.20 22.05 36.70
C MET A 6 51.82 21.32 35.40
N LEU A 7 52.21 20.04 35.25
CA LEU A 7 51.79 19.19 34.14
C LEU A 7 50.31 18.82 34.19
N THR A 8 49.78 18.51 35.38
CA THR A 8 48.34 18.21 35.55
C THR A 8 47.46 19.44 35.32
N LEU A 9 47.90 20.64 35.72
CA LEU A 9 47.20 21.89 35.41
C LEU A 9 47.24 22.25 33.92
N LEU A 10 48.33 21.92 33.21
CA LEU A 10 48.43 22.10 31.75
C LEU A 10 47.55 21.10 30.98
N GLU A 11 47.49 19.83 31.39
CA GLU A 11 46.58 18.84 30.80
C GLU A 11 45.10 19.19 31.05
N LEU A 12 44.74 19.63 32.26
CA LEU A 12 43.38 20.09 32.57
C LEU A 12 43.01 21.37 31.79
N ALA A 13 43.97 22.25 31.52
CA ALA A 13 43.75 23.46 30.72
C ALA A 13 43.62 23.16 29.21
N HIS A 14 44.30 22.13 28.69
CA HIS A 14 44.13 21.67 27.30
C HIS A 14 42.83 20.87 27.12
N GLY A 15 42.50 19.96 28.04
CA GLY A 15 41.24 19.20 27.99
C GLY A 15 39.99 20.10 28.01
N ARG A 16 40.00 21.17 28.81
CA ARG A 16 38.91 22.17 28.83
C ARG A 16 38.79 23.01 27.55
N ARG A 17 39.89 23.25 26.83
CA ARG A 17 39.88 23.99 25.55
C ARG A 17 39.29 23.15 24.43
N ASP A 18 39.56 21.84 24.42
CA ASP A 18 39.03 20.93 23.41
C ASP A 18 37.53 20.65 23.60
N GLU A 19 37.06 20.55 24.85
CA GLU A 19 35.62 20.46 25.16
C GLU A 19 34.85 21.74 24.81
N GLN A 20 35.45 22.92 25.03
CA GLN A 20 34.84 24.20 24.63
C GLN A 20 34.85 24.41 23.11
N ALA A 21 35.84 23.89 22.38
CA ALA A 21 35.88 23.91 20.92
C ALA A 21 34.84 22.96 20.28
N ALA A 22 34.55 21.82 20.92
CA ALA A 22 33.50 20.89 20.48
C ALA A 22 32.08 21.46 20.69
N ALA A 23 31.85 22.20 21.79
CA ALA A 23 30.58 22.84 22.12
C ALA A 23 30.25 24.08 21.25
N ALA A 24 31.22 24.65 20.54
CA ALA A 24 31.03 25.83 19.68
C ALA A 24 30.55 25.51 18.25
N ARG A 25 30.27 24.23 17.92
CA ARG A 25 29.59 23.89 16.66
C ARG A 25 28.12 24.31 16.75
N SER A 26 27.85 25.55 16.35
CA SER A 26 26.52 26.16 16.44
C SER A 26 25.43 25.20 15.91
N PRO A 27 24.35 24.97 16.68
CA PRO A 27 23.24 24.08 16.28
C PRO A 27 22.54 24.53 14.99
N LEU A 28 22.77 25.77 14.57
CA LEU A 28 22.27 26.35 13.32
C LEU A 28 22.97 25.77 12.08
N VAL A 29 24.26 25.46 12.14
CA VAL A 29 25.01 24.91 10.99
C VAL A 29 24.71 23.42 10.77
N SER A 30 24.45 22.67 11.84
CA SER A 30 24.01 21.27 11.74
C SER A 30 22.56 21.16 11.23
N ALA A 31 21.66 22.04 11.68
CA ALA A 31 20.29 22.14 11.19
C ALA A 31 20.22 22.53 9.70
N ALA A 32 21.05 23.50 9.26
CA ALA A 32 21.12 23.91 7.86
C ALA A 32 21.67 22.81 6.93
N ARG A 33 22.65 22.01 7.39
CA ARG A 33 23.16 20.84 6.65
C ARG A 33 22.17 19.68 6.60
N ALA A 34 21.37 19.48 7.65
CA ALA A 34 20.29 18.50 7.66
C ALA A 34 19.15 18.93 6.71
N ALA A 35 18.78 20.21 6.70
CA ALA A 35 17.77 20.77 5.80
C ALA A 35 18.20 20.68 4.33
N THR A 36 19.45 21.02 4.00
CA THR A 36 19.98 20.93 2.62
C THR A 36 20.13 19.48 2.14
N ARG A 37 20.47 18.53 3.02
CA ARG A 37 20.44 17.09 2.68
C ARG A 37 19.03 16.55 2.49
N GLY A 38 18.06 17.00 3.30
CA GLY A 38 16.64 16.66 3.14
C GLY A 38 16.06 17.19 1.83
N LEU A 39 16.36 18.44 1.48
CA LEU A 39 16.00 19.07 0.21
C LEU A 39 16.69 18.41 -1.00
N ALA A 40 17.96 18.01 -0.88
CA ALA A 40 18.68 17.31 -1.96
C ALA A 40 18.20 15.85 -2.15
N ALA A 41 17.77 15.17 -1.08
CA ALA A 41 17.18 13.83 -1.16
C ALA A 41 15.76 13.88 -1.75
N PHE A 42 14.97 14.89 -1.37
CA PHE A 42 13.65 15.17 -1.95
C PHE A 42 13.77 15.57 -3.43
N GLY A 43 14.66 16.51 -3.74
CA GLY A 43 14.93 16.97 -5.11
C GLY A 43 15.35 15.83 -6.05
N ARG A 44 16.20 14.91 -5.58
CA ARG A 44 16.64 13.74 -6.38
C ARG A 44 15.53 12.72 -6.63
N ARG A 45 14.63 12.49 -5.66
CA ARG A 45 13.45 11.62 -5.83
C ARG A 45 12.41 12.24 -6.76
N SER A 46 12.19 13.54 -6.67
CA SER A 46 11.27 14.27 -7.54
C SER A 46 11.80 14.47 -8.96
N LEU A 47 13.12 14.44 -9.16
CA LEU A 47 13.75 14.67 -10.47
C LEU A 47 13.32 13.64 -11.51
N LEU A 48 13.18 12.37 -11.14
CA LEU A 48 12.71 11.31 -12.03
C LEU A 48 11.26 11.53 -12.47
N LEU A 49 10.41 11.96 -11.54
CA LEU A 49 9.00 12.21 -11.81
C LEU A 49 8.81 13.46 -12.68
N ILE A 50 9.58 14.52 -12.41
CA ILE A 50 9.60 15.73 -13.24
C ILE A 50 10.14 15.40 -14.64
N ALA A 51 11.21 14.62 -14.75
CA ALA A 51 11.75 14.20 -16.05
C ALA A 51 10.73 13.38 -16.84
N LEU A 52 10.02 12.45 -16.20
CA LEU A 52 8.96 11.67 -16.83
C LEU A 52 7.83 12.57 -17.37
N LEU A 53 7.35 13.51 -16.57
CA LEU A 53 6.30 14.46 -16.98
C LEU A 53 6.77 15.39 -18.09
N ALA A 54 8.03 15.85 -18.04
CA ALA A 54 8.62 16.67 -19.09
C ALA A 54 8.74 15.90 -20.41
N ILE A 55 9.13 14.63 -20.37
CA ILE A 55 9.18 13.75 -21.55
C ILE A 55 7.77 13.54 -22.12
N TRP A 56 6.77 13.29 -21.27
CA TRP A 56 5.38 13.14 -21.70
C TRP A 56 4.87 14.43 -22.36
N GLU A 57 5.11 15.60 -21.79
CA GLU A 57 4.69 16.87 -22.38
C GLU A 57 5.43 17.20 -23.70
N ALA A 58 6.73 16.89 -23.76
CA ALA A 58 7.57 17.25 -24.89
C ALA A 58 7.40 16.31 -26.09
N ALA A 59 7.18 15.01 -25.88
CA ALA A 59 7.09 14.02 -26.95
C ALA A 59 6.06 14.37 -28.05
N PRO A 60 4.80 14.71 -27.73
CA PRO A 60 3.82 15.09 -28.74
C PRO A 60 4.02 16.51 -29.27
N ARG A 61 4.54 17.43 -28.43
CA ARG A 61 4.82 18.82 -28.86
C ARG A 61 5.95 18.91 -29.88
N LEU A 62 6.94 18.02 -29.76
CA LEU A 62 8.08 17.92 -30.68
C LEU A 62 7.77 17.05 -31.91
N GLY A 63 6.55 16.49 -32.02
CA GLY A 63 6.15 15.62 -33.11
C GLY A 63 6.81 14.24 -33.11
N LEU A 64 7.41 13.82 -31.99
CA LEU A 64 8.00 12.48 -31.84
C LEU A 64 6.93 11.39 -31.76
N ILE A 65 5.74 11.75 -31.26
CA ILE A 65 4.56 10.89 -31.15
C ILE A 65 3.34 11.70 -31.60
N ASP A 66 2.40 11.06 -32.28
CA ASP A 66 1.15 11.71 -32.69
C ASP A 66 0.31 12.08 -31.45
N ALA A 67 -0.05 13.36 -31.36
CA ALA A 67 -0.83 13.94 -30.26
C ALA A 67 -2.25 13.34 -30.14
N VAL A 68 -2.74 12.67 -31.18
CA VAL A 68 -3.99 11.92 -31.15
C VAL A 68 -3.88 10.71 -30.20
N PHE A 69 -2.75 9.99 -30.23
CA PHE A 69 -2.54 8.80 -29.38
C PHE A 69 -1.92 9.13 -28.03
N LEU A 70 -1.08 10.16 -27.98
CA LEU A 70 -0.43 10.63 -26.76
C LEU A 70 -0.59 12.15 -26.63
N PRO A 71 -1.74 12.62 -26.11
CA PRO A 71 -1.94 14.03 -25.89
C PRO A 71 -0.93 14.57 -24.86
N PRO A 72 -0.53 15.85 -24.97
CA PRO A 72 0.32 16.48 -23.98
C PRO A 72 -0.33 16.40 -22.60
N PHE A 73 0.48 16.26 -21.56
CA PHE A 73 0.03 16.17 -20.17
C PHE A 73 -0.86 17.38 -19.79
N SER A 74 -0.53 18.57 -20.27
CA SER A 74 -1.38 19.76 -20.09
C SER A 74 -2.80 19.60 -20.65
N GLY A 75 -2.95 18.92 -21.79
CA GLY A 75 -4.25 18.59 -22.38
C GLY A 75 -5.03 17.55 -21.58
N VAL A 76 -4.34 16.57 -21.00
CA VAL A 76 -4.93 15.57 -20.09
C VAL A 76 -5.50 16.25 -18.85
N ILE A 77 -4.76 17.17 -18.23
CA ILE A 77 -5.22 17.93 -17.07
C ILE A 77 -6.40 18.85 -17.40
N ALA A 78 -6.37 19.51 -18.55
CA ALA A 78 -7.48 20.36 -18.99
C ALA A 78 -8.77 19.55 -19.21
N ALA A 79 -8.68 18.37 -19.83
CA ALA A 79 -9.82 17.47 -20.01
C ALA A 79 -10.36 16.94 -18.67
N GLY A 80 -9.47 16.60 -17.73
CA GLY A 80 -9.85 16.22 -16.37
C GLY A 80 -10.55 17.34 -15.60
N TRP A 81 -10.12 18.59 -15.79
CA TRP A 81 -10.78 19.74 -15.20
C TRP A 81 -12.20 19.94 -15.76
N GLN A 82 -12.42 19.66 -17.04
CA GLN A 82 -13.77 19.68 -17.63
C GLN A 82 -14.65 18.58 -17.04
N LEU A 83 -14.14 17.34 -16.93
CA LEU A 83 -14.84 16.23 -16.27
C LEU A 83 -15.17 16.51 -14.80
N ALA A 84 -14.30 17.25 -14.11
CA ALA A 84 -14.55 17.68 -12.73
C ALA A 84 -15.68 18.72 -12.64
N GLN A 85 -15.81 19.61 -13.64
CA GLN A 85 -16.89 20.60 -13.70
C GLN A 85 -18.25 19.98 -14.04
N THR A 86 -18.27 18.94 -14.87
CA THR A 86 -19.52 18.24 -15.23
C THR A 86 -20.04 17.34 -14.12
N GLY A 87 -19.20 17.01 -13.12
CA GLY A 87 -19.54 16.12 -12.01
C GLY A 87 -19.34 14.63 -12.32
N GLU A 88 -19.19 14.26 -13.60
CA GLU A 88 -18.98 12.88 -14.05
C GLU A 88 -17.78 12.22 -13.35
N LEU A 89 -16.68 12.97 -13.18
CA LEU A 89 -15.50 12.48 -12.48
C LEU A 89 -15.80 12.07 -11.04
N TYR A 90 -16.65 12.83 -10.35
CA TYR A 90 -16.99 12.57 -8.96
C TYR A 90 -17.87 11.32 -8.84
N ASP A 91 -18.83 11.15 -9.74
CA ASP A 91 -19.70 9.98 -9.78
C ASP A 91 -18.89 8.71 -10.07
N ASP A 92 -17.99 8.75 -11.05
CA ASP A 92 -17.13 7.61 -11.39
C ASP A 92 -16.11 7.30 -10.28
N ALA A 93 -15.46 8.32 -9.73
CA ALA A 93 -14.50 8.14 -8.65
C ALA A 93 -15.14 7.57 -7.36
N SER A 94 -16.32 8.10 -6.98
CA SER A 94 -17.03 7.66 -5.79
C SER A 94 -17.58 6.24 -5.96
N ALA A 95 -18.08 5.89 -7.14
CA ALA A 95 -18.52 4.54 -7.46
C ALA A 95 -17.37 3.51 -7.33
N SER A 96 -16.20 3.81 -7.91
CA SER A 96 -15.03 2.95 -7.77
C SER A 96 -14.58 2.84 -6.32
N LEU A 97 -14.53 3.96 -5.59
CA LEU A 97 -14.09 3.97 -4.20
C LEU A 97 -15.01 3.13 -3.29
N LEU A 98 -16.33 3.26 -3.45
CA LEU A 98 -17.31 2.49 -2.67
C LEU A 98 -17.23 1.00 -2.97
N ARG A 99 -17.05 0.61 -4.24
CA ARG A 99 -16.85 -0.79 -4.62
C ARG A 99 -15.54 -1.37 -4.09
N ALA A 100 -14.45 -0.61 -4.19
CA ALA A 100 -13.15 -0.98 -3.64
C ALA A 100 -13.27 -1.23 -2.13
N LEU A 101 -13.82 -0.27 -1.41
CA LEU A 101 -13.97 -0.32 0.05
C LEU A 101 -14.88 -1.46 0.48
N SER A 102 -16.07 -1.60 -0.11
CA SER A 102 -17.02 -2.64 0.26
C SER A 102 -16.46 -4.04 0.01
N GLY A 103 -15.92 -4.31 -1.19
CA GLY A 103 -15.30 -5.59 -1.51
C GLY A 103 -14.11 -5.90 -0.63
N PHE A 104 -13.25 -4.92 -0.38
CA PHE A 104 -12.08 -5.09 0.48
C PHE A 104 -12.47 -5.37 1.95
N LEU A 105 -13.40 -4.60 2.52
CA LEU A 105 -13.84 -4.78 3.90
C LEU A 105 -14.52 -6.13 4.12
N VAL A 106 -15.37 -6.55 3.18
CA VAL A 106 -15.99 -7.89 3.18
C VAL A 106 -14.90 -8.98 3.14
N SER A 107 -13.87 -8.79 2.32
CA SER A 107 -12.75 -9.72 2.21
C SER A 107 -11.97 -9.85 3.51
N VAL A 108 -11.61 -8.71 4.11
CA VAL A 108 -10.88 -8.68 5.39
C VAL A 108 -11.71 -9.34 6.49
N ALA A 109 -13.00 -9.01 6.58
CA ALA A 109 -13.91 -9.57 7.57
C ALA A 109 -14.12 -11.09 7.41
N LEU A 110 -14.03 -11.63 6.20
CA LEU A 110 -14.22 -13.05 5.93
C LEU A 110 -12.91 -13.87 6.01
N PHE A 111 -11.88 -13.41 5.31
CA PHE A 111 -10.68 -14.21 5.06
C PHE A 111 -9.59 -14.06 6.12
N VAL A 112 -9.56 -12.96 6.88
CA VAL A 112 -8.65 -12.87 8.03
C VAL A 112 -9.09 -13.84 9.14
N PRO A 113 -10.36 -13.88 9.58
CA PRO A 113 -10.80 -14.89 10.56
C PRO A 113 -10.63 -16.32 10.05
N LEU A 114 -10.95 -16.58 8.76
CA LEU A 114 -10.75 -17.89 8.16
C LEU A 114 -9.27 -18.28 8.15
N GLY A 115 -8.37 -17.38 7.75
CA GLY A 115 -6.93 -17.61 7.78
C GLY A 115 -6.38 -17.84 9.19
N LEU A 116 -6.91 -17.14 10.19
CA LEU A 116 -6.56 -17.38 11.60
C LEU A 116 -7.00 -18.78 12.05
N ALA A 117 -8.23 -19.19 11.69
CA ALA A 117 -8.76 -20.51 12.02
C ALA A 117 -7.94 -21.63 11.35
N VAL A 118 -7.65 -21.48 10.05
CA VAL A 118 -6.85 -22.45 9.28
C VAL A 118 -5.39 -22.51 9.77
N GLY A 119 -4.80 -21.36 10.12
CA GLY A 119 -3.46 -21.29 10.70
C GLY A 119 -3.37 -21.94 12.08
N TRP A 120 -4.44 -21.85 12.88
CA TRP A 120 -4.50 -22.40 14.23
C TRP A 120 -4.81 -23.91 14.27
N TYR A 121 -5.71 -24.38 13.41
CA TYR A 121 -6.11 -25.78 13.35
C TYR A 121 -5.41 -26.52 12.19
N THR A 122 -4.31 -27.20 12.47
CA THR A 122 -3.50 -27.91 11.46
C THR A 122 -4.32 -28.85 10.57
N ARG A 123 -5.27 -29.60 11.16
CA ARG A 123 -6.17 -30.50 10.40
C ARG A 123 -7.04 -29.77 9.37
N LEU A 124 -7.50 -28.56 9.70
CA LEU A 124 -8.28 -27.74 8.79
C LEU A 124 -7.39 -27.22 7.65
N GLY A 125 -6.13 -26.89 7.97
CA GLY A 125 -5.09 -26.57 7.00
C GLY A 125 -4.87 -27.68 5.99
N ASP A 126 -4.68 -28.92 6.44
CA ASP A 126 -4.40 -30.05 5.55
C ASP A 126 -5.58 -30.36 4.62
N LEU A 127 -6.82 -30.27 5.12
CA LEU A 127 -8.04 -30.48 4.34
C LEU A 127 -8.22 -29.41 3.26
N LEU A 128 -7.99 -28.14 3.62
CA LEU A 128 -8.20 -26.99 2.72
C LEU A 128 -7.01 -26.71 1.81
N ASN A 129 -5.83 -27.30 2.07
CA ASN A 129 -4.61 -26.99 1.33
C ASN A 129 -4.80 -27.19 -0.17
N GLN A 130 -5.33 -28.34 -0.58
CA GLN A 130 -5.59 -28.63 -2.00
C GLN A 130 -6.58 -27.65 -2.63
N PHE A 131 -7.63 -27.27 -1.90
CA PHE A 131 -8.63 -26.32 -2.39
C PHE A 131 -8.03 -24.92 -2.56
N ILE A 132 -7.24 -24.47 -1.58
CA ILE A 132 -6.54 -23.18 -1.62
C ILE A 132 -5.55 -23.14 -2.80
N GLU A 133 -4.81 -24.21 -3.04
CA GLU A 133 -3.86 -24.34 -4.16
C GLU A 133 -4.54 -24.24 -5.53
N ILE A 134 -5.69 -24.89 -5.71
CA ILE A 134 -6.44 -24.82 -6.98
C ILE A 134 -7.00 -23.42 -7.19
N CYS A 135 -7.66 -22.86 -6.17
CA CYS A 135 -8.31 -21.58 -6.32
C CYS A 135 -7.31 -20.42 -6.44
N ARG A 136 -6.17 -20.45 -5.74
CA ARG A 136 -5.17 -19.37 -5.84
C ARG A 136 -4.53 -19.25 -7.22
N ASN A 137 -4.41 -20.37 -7.95
CA ASN A 137 -3.79 -20.41 -9.27
C ASN A 137 -4.76 -19.97 -10.38
N THR A 138 -6.03 -19.81 -10.06
CA THR A 138 -7.04 -19.36 -11.02
C THR A 138 -7.02 -17.83 -11.10
N ALA A 139 -6.70 -17.30 -12.28
CA ALA A 139 -6.65 -15.86 -12.50
C ALA A 139 -8.04 -15.22 -12.27
N PRO A 140 -8.19 -14.23 -11.36
CA PRO A 140 -9.48 -13.60 -11.10
C PRO A 140 -10.12 -13.03 -12.37
N LEU A 141 -9.30 -12.47 -13.27
CA LEU A 141 -9.72 -11.92 -14.56
C LEU A 141 -10.40 -12.98 -15.47
N ALA A 142 -9.93 -14.22 -15.44
CA ALA A 142 -10.51 -15.30 -16.26
C ALA A 142 -11.91 -15.72 -15.75
N LEU A 143 -12.23 -15.43 -14.49
CA LEU A 143 -13.53 -15.73 -13.89
C LEU A 143 -14.57 -14.62 -14.13
N LEU A 144 -14.18 -13.51 -14.77
CA LEU A 144 -15.09 -12.39 -15.03
C LEU A 144 -16.39 -12.83 -15.73
N PRO A 145 -16.35 -13.62 -16.83
CA PRO A 145 -17.58 -14.04 -17.51
C PRO A 145 -18.44 -14.96 -16.63
N VAL A 146 -17.81 -15.79 -15.79
CA VAL A 146 -18.52 -16.71 -14.88
C VAL A 146 -19.29 -15.91 -13.82
N PHE A 147 -18.66 -14.90 -13.22
CA PHE A 147 -19.32 -14.05 -12.24
C PHE A 147 -20.44 -13.22 -12.86
N ILE A 148 -20.25 -12.70 -14.08
CA ILE A 148 -21.32 -12.00 -14.78
C ILE A 148 -22.49 -12.94 -15.11
N LEU A 149 -22.20 -14.17 -15.54
CA LEU A 149 -23.22 -15.15 -15.88
C LEU A 149 -24.06 -15.57 -14.66
N LEU A 150 -23.40 -15.84 -13.53
CA LEU A 150 -24.06 -16.34 -12.33
C LEU A 150 -24.72 -15.24 -11.49
N LEU A 151 -24.09 -14.07 -11.39
CA LEU A 151 -24.48 -12.99 -10.49
C LEU A 151 -25.15 -11.82 -11.23
N GLY A 152 -25.16 -11.88 -12.56
CA GLY A 152 -25.66 -10.83 -13.43
C GLY A 152 -24.66 -9.68 -13.63
N ILE A 153 -25.04 -8.79 -14.56
CA ILE A 153 -24.35 -7.52 -14.77
C ILE A 153 -24.78 -6.57 -13.65
N GLY A 154 -23.86 -6.20 -12.77
CA GLY A 154 -24.21 -5.31 -11.66
C GLY A 154 -23.08 -5.10 -10.66
N GLU A 155 -23.43 -4.53 -9.52
CA GLU A 155 -22.51 -4.28 -8.40
C GLU A 155 -22.01 -5.60 -7.77
N LEU A 156 -22.91 -6.58 -7.66
CA LEU A 156 -22.61 -7.83 -6.96
C LEU A 156 -21.49 -8.63 -7.65
N SER A 157 -21.51 -8.74 -8.99
CA SER A 157 -20.43 -9.42 -9.73
C SER A 157 -19.07 -8.74 -9.54
N LYS A 158 -19.02 -7.41 -9.57
CA LYS A 158 -17.77 -6.62 -9.38
C LYS A 158 -17.23 -6.78 -7.96
N VAL A 159 -18.09 -6.64 -6.95
CA VAL A 159 -17.70 -6.81 -5.55
C VAL A 159 -17.22 -8.23 -5.28
N THR A 160 -17.89 -9.25 -5.82
CA THR A 160 -17.44 -10.65 -5.69
C THR A 160 -16.09 -10.89 -6.35
N MET A 161 -15.79 -10.25 -7.50
CA MET A 161 -14.45 -10.33 -8.11
C MET A 161 -13.36 -9.74 -7.21
N VAL A 162 -13.63 -8.58 -6.61
CA VAL A 162 -12.72 -7.97 -5.62
C VAL A 162 -12.52 -8.92 -4.43
N VAL A 163 -13.61 -9.52 -3.94
CA VAL A 163 -13.56 -10.46 -2.81
C VAL A 163 -12.72 -11.69 -3.13
N TYR A 164 -12.90 -12.26 -4.32
CA TYR A 164 -12.12 -13.39 -4.80
C TYR A 164 -10.64 -13.05 -4.93
N SER A 165 -10.32 -11.88 -5.49
CA SER A 165 -8.93 -11.42 -5.65
C SER A 165 -8.23 -11.21 -4.30
N CYS A 166 -8.93 -10.66 -3.32
CA CYS A 166 -8.40 -10.41 -1.99
C CYS A 166 -8.26 -11.70 -1.16
N ALA A 167 -9.07 -12.72 -1.44
CA ALA A 167 -9.15 -13.94 -0.64
C ALA A 167 -7.78 -14.58 -0.42
N TRP A 168 -7.00 -14.75 -1.49
CA TRP A 168 -5.74 -15.49 -1.48
C TRP A 168 -4.62 -14.79 -0.71
N PRO A 169 -4.26 -13.51 -1.00
CA PRO A 169 -3.26 -12.83 -0.21
C PRO A 169 -3.68 -12.70 1.26
N LEU A 170 -4.96 -12.50 1.58
CA LEU A 170 -5.43 -12.46 2.98
C LEU A 170 -5.28 -13.81 3.69
N LEU A 171 -5.82 -14.88 3.09
CA LEU A 171 -5.75 -16.23 3.66
C LEU A 171 -4.31 -16.66 3.88
N LEU A 172 -3.49 -16.63 2.82
CA LEU A 172 -2.16 -17.21 2.83
C LEU A 172 -1.22 -16.46 3.78
N ASN A 173 -1.23 -15.13 3.75
CA ASN A 173 -0.39 -14.35 4.67
C ASN A 173 -0.87 -14.48 6.12
N THR A 174 -2.18 -14.60 6.36
CA THR A 174 -2.69 -14.81 7.72
C THR A 174 -2.32 -16.20 8.25
N ILE A 175 -2.44 -17.25 7.43
CA ILE A 175 -2.01 -18.61 7.78
C ILE A 175 -0.51 -18.62 8.08
N ALA A 176 0.30 -18.00 7.21
CA ALA A 176 1.74 -17.88 7.40
C ALA A 176 2.07 -17.11 8.69
N ALA A 177 1.37 -16.01 8.97
CA ALA A 177 1.56 -15.19 10.16
C ALA A 177 1.38 -15.99 11.45
N VAL A 178 0.33 -16.84 11.52
CA VAL A 178 0.08 -17.69 12.68
C VAL A 178 1.12 -18.79 12.82
N LYS A 179 1.52 -19.42 11.70
CA LYS A 179 2.51 -20.52 11.71
C LYS A 179 3.94 -20.06 12.00
N GLN A 180 4.28 -18.80 11.72
CA GLN A 180 5.61 -18.22 11.92
C GLN A 180 5.80 -17.57 13.30
N VAL A 181 4.80 -17.61 14.19
CA VAL A 181 4.97 -17.12 15.56
C VAL A 181 6.08 -17.91 16.27
N ASP A 182 6.99 -17.18 16.93
CA ASP A 182 8.14 -17.78 17.61
C ASP A 182 7.68 -18.88 18.60
N PRO A 183 8.14 -20.14 18.41
CA PRO A 183 7.84 -21.24 19.31
C PRO A 183 8.24 -20.96 20.77
N LEU A 184 9.24 -20.10 21.02
CA LEU A 184 9.66 -19.70 22.37
C LEU A 184 8.58 -18.89 23.09
N LEU A 185 7.92 -17.96 22.40
CA LEU A 185 6.80 -17.19 22.97
C LEU A 185 5.65 -18.11 23.37
N ILE A 186 5.37 -19.11 22.53
CA ILE A 186 4.31 -20.10 22.79
C ILE A 186 4.68 -20.99 23.99
N LYS A 187 5.92 -21.49 24.05
CA LYS A 187 6.41 -22.33 25.15
C LYS A 187 6.42 -21.57 26.48
N SER A 188 6.95 -20.35 26.48
CA SER A 188 7.00 -19.48 27.67
C SER A 188 5.60 -19.20 28.23
N ALA A 189 4.64 -18.84 27.37
CA ALA A 189 3.26 -18.62 27.79
C ALA A 189 2.60 -19.87 28.38
N ARG A 190 2.85 -21.05 27.81
CA ARG A 190 2.35 -22.32 28.37
C ARG A 190 2.94 -22.63 29.74
N THR A 191 4.23 -22.38 29.96
CA THR A 191 4.86 -22.56 31.28
C THR A 191 4.27 -21.61 32.34
N MET A 192 3.79 -20.44 31.94
CA MET A 192 3.05 -19.52 32.82
C MET A 192 1.57 -19.91 33.05
N GLY A 193 1.13 -21.08 32.57
CA GLY A 193 -0.25 -21.57 32.76
C GLY A 193 -1.28 -20.94 31.81
N ALA A 194 -0.86 -20.33 30.70
CA ALA A 194 -1.80 -19.73 29.76
C ALA A 194 -2.73 -20.78 29.14
N THR A 195 -4.05 -20.56 29.23
CA THR A 195 -5.03 -21.41 28.56
C THR A 195 -4.96 -21.25 27.03
N PRO A 196 -5.48 -22.20 26.22
CA PRO A 196 -5.44 -22.08 24.75
C PRO A 196 -6.04 -20.78 24.21
N GLN A 197 -7.11 -20.28 24.85
CA GLN A 197 -7.73 -19.00 24.47
C GLN A 197 -6.85 -17.80 24.84
N GLN A 198 -6.19 -17.84 26.00
CA GLN A 198 -5.25 -16.80 26.41
C GLN A 198 -4.01 -16.79 25.51
N LEU A 199 -3.48 -17.97 25.18
CA LEU A 199 -2.37 -18.14 24.25
C LEU A 199 -2.69 -17.53 22.88
N PHE A 200 -3.88 -17.83 22.33
CA PHE A 200 -4.30 -17.26 21.06
C PHE A 200 -4.44 -15.73 21.11
N ARG A 201 -5.19 -15.19 22.08
CA ARG A 201 -5.53 -13.75 22.13
C ARG A 201 -4.36 -12.86 22.59
N LYS A 202 -3.50 -13.35 23.49
CA LYS A 202 -2.43 -12.55 24.11
C LYS A 202 -1.05 -12.74 23.49
N VAL A 203 -0.81 -13.86 22.80
CA VAL A 203 0.52 -14.18 22.25
C VAL A 203 0.48 -14.25 20.74
N ILE A 204 -0.37 -15.14 20.20
CA ILE A 204 -0.36 -15.46 18.77
C ILE A 204 -0.93 -14.32 17.95
N LEU A 205 -2.13 -13.85 18.29
CA LEU A 205 -2.77 -12.77 17.54
C LEU A 205 -1.89 -11.50 17.53
N PRO A 206 -1.38 -10.99 18.67
CA PRO A 206 -0.49 -9.82 18.65
C PRO A 206 0.82 -10.04 17.90
N ALA A 207 1.42 -11.24 17.97
CA ALA A 207 2.65 -11.55 17.25
C ALA A 207 2.44 -11.69 15.73
N ALA A 208 1.27 -12.18 15.31
CA ALA A 208 0.91 -12.38 13.91
C ALA A 208 0.44 -11.10 13.21
N LEU A 209 -0.08 -10.12 13.95
CA LEU A 209 -0.67 -8.89 13.40
C LEU A 209 0.21 -8.18 12.34
N PRO A 210 1.52 -7.94 12.55
CA PRO A 210 2.35 -7.29 11.53
C PRO A 210 2.37 -8.03 10.20
N THR A 211 2.46 -9.36 10.22
CA THR A 211 2.47 -10.18 9.01
C THR A 211 1.07 -10.27 8.37
N ILE A 212 0.00 -10.21 9.17
CA ILE A 212 -1.38 -10.09 8.66
C ILE A 212 -1.53 -8.78 7.87
N PHE A 213 -0.95 -7.67 8.34
CA PHE A 213 -0.96 -6.39 7.62
C PHE A 213 -0.25 -6.45 6.26
N VAL A 214 0.80 -7.26 6.12
CA VAL A 214 1.42 -7.53 4.81
C VAL A 214 0.39 -8.16 3.86
N GLY A 215 -0.38 -9.14 4.34
CA GLY A 215 -1.49 -9.74 3.58
C GLY A 215 -2.57 -8.74 3.18
N ILE A 216 -2.98 -7.89 4.12
CA ILE A 216 -3.96 -6.80 3.89
C ILE A 216 -3.46 -5.84 2.82
N ARG A 217 -2.17 -5.47 2.86
CA ARG A 217 -1.55 -4.60 1.86
C ARG A 217 -1.51 -5.24 0.47
N LEU A 218 -1.10 -6.51 0.38
CA LEU A 218 -1.12 -7.24 -0.89
C LEU A 218 -2.54 -7.37 -1.45
N ALA A 219 -3.52 -7.67 -0.59
CA ALA A 219 -4.92 -7.74 -0.97
C ALA A 219 -5.44 -6.39 -1.48
N SER A 220 -5.02 -5.27 -0.89
CA SER A 220 -5.43 -3.94 -1.35
C SER A 220 -4.97 -3.62 -2.77
N ALA A 221 -3.75 -4.02 -3.13
CA ALA A 221 -3.23 -3.84 -4.48
C ALA A 221 -3.98 -4.73 -5.48
N SER A 222 -4.22 -5.99 -5.13
CA SER A 222 -5.00 -6.93 -5.95
C SER A 222 -6.46 -6.47 -6.12
N ALA A 223 -7.07 -5.93 -5.06
CA ALA A 223 -8.42 -5.35 -5.09
C ALA A 223 -8.52 -4.26 -6.14
N MET A 224 -7.59 -3.30 -6.12
CA MET A 224 -7.60 -2.19 -7.07
C MET A 224 -7.41 -2.67 -8.51
N LEU A 225 -6.46 -3.58 -8.73
CA LEU A 225 -6.20 -4.15 -10.06
C LEU A 225 -7.45 -4.82 -10.64
N VAL A 226 -8.08 -5.71 -9.87
CA VAL A 226 -9.25 -6.47 -10.35
C VAL A 226 -10.49 -5.60 -10.43
N LEU A 227 -10.66 -4.64 -9.53
CA LEU A 227 -11.77 -3.68 -9.59
C LEU A 227 -11.76 -2.94 -10.92
N VAL A 228 -10.62 -2.34 -11.30
CA VAL A 228 -10.49 -1.58 -12.54
C VAL A 228 -10.87 -2.44 -13.75
N ALA A 229 -10.35 -3.67 -13.81
CA ALA A 229 -10.68 -4.59 -14.88
C ALA A 229 -12.17 -4.99 -14.89
N SER A 230 -12.78 -5.19 -13.72
CA SER A 230 -14.21 -5.48 -13.59
C SER A 230 -15.09 -4.29 -13.98
N GLU A 231 -14.60 -3.06 -13.82
CA GLU A 231 -15.31 -1.85 -14.24
C GLU A 231 -15.23 -1.61 -15.74
N MET A 232 -14.14 -2.04 -16.38
CA MET A 232 -14.01 -2.00 -17.83
C MET A 232 -15.00 -2.92 -18.55
N VAL A 233 -15.55 -3.92 -17.85
CA VAL A 233 -16.47 -4.91 -18.45
C VAL A 233 -17.80 -4.90 -17.70
N GLY A 234 -18.78 -4.18 -18.25
CA GLY A 234 -20.17 -4.22 -17.74
C GLY A 234 -20.43 -3.34 -16.51
N ALA A 235 -19.67 -2.26 -16.33
CA ALA A 235 -20.06 -1.16 -15.45
C ALA A 235 -20.76 -0.05 -16.23
N LYS A 236 -21.56 0.73 -15.50
CA LYS A 236 -22.22 1.95 -16.00
C LYS A 236 -21.65 3.24 -15.39
N ALA A 237 -20.75 3.09 -14.43
CA ALA A 237 -20.08 4.13 -13.69
C ALA A 237 -18.80 3.52 -13.10
N GLY A 238 -17.78 4.31 -12.82
CA GLY A 238 -16.49 3.90 -12.30
C GLY A 238 -15.33 4.42 -13.15
N LEU A 239 -14.15 4.59 -12.56
CA LEU A 239 -12.98 5.03 -13.30
C LEU A 239 -12.54 4.02 -14.36
N GLY A 240 -12.70 2.71 -14.14
CA GLY A 240 -12.45 1.71 -15.18
C GLY A 240 -13.43 1.83 -16.35
N TYR A 241 -14.68 2.21 -16.07
CA TYR A 241 -15.68 2.53 -17.10
C TYR A 241 -15.31 3.81 -17.86
N LEU A 242 -14.91 4.86 -17.16
CA LEU A 242 -14.46 6.11 -17.78
C LEU A 242 -13.29 5.89 -18.75
N ILE A 243 -12.33 5.04 -18.38
CA ILE A 243 -11.20 4.69 -19.26
C ILE A 243 -11.69 4.01 -20.53
N ILE A 244 -12.46 2.93 -20.42
CA ILE A 244 -12.86 2.15 -21.59
C ILE A 244 -13.84 2.93 -22.48
N ASN A 245 -14.75 3.71 -21.88
CA ASN A 245 -15.69 4.55 -22.61
C ASN A 245 -14.98 5.68 -23.37
N SER A 246 -14.00 6.32 -22.71
CA SER A 246 -13.18 7.35 -23.35
C SER A 246 -12.32 6.77 -24.48
N GLN A 247 -11.81 5.55 -24.31
CA GLN A 247 -11.08 4.84 -25.35
C GLN A 247 -11.96 4.58 -26.59
N TYR A 248 -13.17 4.02 -26.39
CA TYR A 248 -14.08 3.73 -27.51
C TYR A 248 -14.63 4.99 -28.18
N SER A 249 -14.74 6.09 -27.44
CA SER A 249 -15.18 7.39 -27.95
C SER A 249 -14.04 8.25 -28.52
N PHE A 250 -12.81 7.72 -28.59
CA PHE A 250 -11.60 8.46 -28.99
C PHE A 250 -11.34 9.76 -28.20
N LEU A 251 -11.86 9.85 -26.97
CA LEU A 251 -11.60 10.92 -26.01
C LEU A 251 -10.32 10.61 -25.22
N ILE A 252 -9.20 10.49 -25.94
CA ILE A 252 -7.92 10.03 -25.40
C ILE A 252 -7.42 10.87 -24.20
N PRO A 253 -7.54 12.22 -24.17
CA PRO A 253 -7.18 13.00 -22.99
C PRO A 253 -7.95 12.58 -21.71
N GLN A 254 -9.24 12.27 -21.82
CA GLN A 254 -10.07 11.82 -20.71
C GLN A 254 -9.67 10.42 -20.24
N MET A 255 -9.34 9.52 -21.17
CA MET A 255 -8.83 8.19 -20.87
C MET A 255 -7.57 8.25 -19.99
N TYR A 256 -6.56 9.03 -20.39
CA TYR A 256 -5.33 9.20 -19.60
C TYR A 256 -5.60 9.84 -18.24
N PHE A 257 -6.52 10.80 -18.17
CA PHE A 257 -6.91 11.41 -16.89
C PHE A 257 -7.55 10.39 -15.95
N GLY A 258 -8.41 9.50 -16.47
CA GLY A 258 -8.98 8.38 -15.71
C GLY A 258 -7.91 7.43 -15.15
N ILE A 259 -6.88 7.11 -15.94
CA ILE A 259 -5.72 6.29 -15.50
C ILE A 259 -4.97 6.97 -14.35
N ILE A 260 -4.74 8.29 -14.46
CA ILE A 260 -4.13 9.08 -13.37
C ILE A 260 -5.04 9.04 -12.13
N GLY A 261 -6.35 9.20 -12.31
CA GLY A 261 -7.34 9.13 -11.23
C GLY A 261 -7.29 7.81 -10.46
N ILE A 262 -7.23 6.67 -11.16
CA ILE A 262 -7.08 5.34 -10.56
C ILE A 262 -5.78 5.23 -9.76
N THR A 263 -4.69 5.76 -10.32
CA THR A 263 -3.39 5.78 -9.65
C THR A 263 -3.45 6.58 -8.35
N VAL A 264 -4.07 7.77 -8.39
CA VAL A 264 -4.24 8.63 -7.21
C VAL A 264 -5.09 7.95 -6.14
N ILE A 265 -6.23 7.35 -6.52
CA ILE A 265 -7.09 6.62 -5.57
C ILE A 265 -6.35 5.41 -4.98
N GLY A 266 -5.64 4.63 -5.80
CA GLY A 266 -4.86 3.49 -5.32
C GLY A 266 -3.76 3.91 -4.33
N LEU A 267 -3.05 5.01 -4.62
CA LEU A 267 -2.06 5.58 -3.72
C LEU A 267 -2.68 6.08 -2.40
N ALA A 268 -3.82 6.76 -2.48
CA ALA A 268 -4.55 7.22 -1.30
C ALA A 268 -5.02 6.02 -0.44
N PHE A 269 -5.56 4.98 -1.07
CA PHE A 269 -5.99 3.76 -0.41
C PHE A 269 -4.83 3.07 0.32
N ASN A 270 -3.69 2.91 -0.37
CA ASN A 270 -2.49 2.33 0.23
C ASN A 270 -1.93 3.19 1.39
N ALA A 271 -1.94 4.52 1.26
CA ALA A 271 -1.49 5.42 2.31
C ALA A 271 -2.36 5.32 3.59
N VAL A 272 -3.68 5.18 3.43
CA VAL A 272 -4.60 4.96 4.55
C VAL A 272 -4.28 3.64 5.27
N LEU A 273 -4.05 2.57 4.51
CA LEU A 273 -3.70 1.27 5.09
C LEU A 273 -2.35 1.30 5.81
N GLU A 274 -1.35 1.99 5.25
CA GLU A 274 -0.05 2.15 5.90
C GLU A 274 -0.15 2.95 7.21
N ALA A 275 -0.96 4.01 7.23
CA ALA A 275 -1.23 4.77 8.45
C ALA A 275 -1.91 3.92 9.52
N LEU A 276 -2.85 3.06 9.11
CA LEU A 276 -3.55 2.13 9.99
C LEU A 276 -2.61 1.07 10.56
N GLU A 277 -1.76 0.47 9.73
CA GLU A 277 -0.72 -0.49 10.12
C GLU A 277 0.23 0.13 11.16
N ARG A 278 0.77 1.34 10.89
CA ARG A 278 1.67 2.04 11.81
C ARG A 278 1.01 2.32 13.16
N ARG A 279 -0.29 2.62 13.19
CA ARG A 279 -1.05 2.83 14.43
C ARG A 279 -1.28 1.54 15.20
N LEU A 280 -1.55 0.45 14.49
CA LEU A 280 -1.86 -0.86 15.05
C LEU A 280 -0.63 -1.72 15.33
N THR A 281 0.58 -1.30 14.97
CA THR A 281 1.82 -2.06 15.26
C THR A 281 2.83 -1.27 16.08
N ARG A 282 2.39 -0.19 16.75
CA ARG A 282 3.25 0.74 17.52
C ARG A 282 4.13 0.08 18.59
N TRP A 283 3.76 -1.11 19.09
CA TRP A 283 4.56 -1.82 20.09
C TRP A 283 5.83 -2.45 19.52
N LYS A 284 5.92 -2.67 18.20
CA LYS A 284 7.14 -3.15 17.56
C LYS A 284 8.03 -1.94 17.32
N ALA A 285 9.10 -1.81 18.12
CA ALA A 285 10.18 -0.90 17.81
C ALA A 285 10.66 -1.23 16.38
N GLN A 286 10.51 -0.27 15.47
CA GLN A 286 11.03 -0.42 14.12
C GLN A 286 12.54 -0.56 14.25
N VAL A 287 13.08 -1.75 13.93
CA VAL A 287 14.49 -1.86 13.56
C VAL A 287 14.58 -1.07 12.27
N ALA A 288 15.05 0.18 12.37
CA ALA A 288 15.33 1.02 11.23
C ALA A 288 16.34 0.27 10.36
N ALA A 289 15.92 -0.06 9.14
CA ALA A 289 16.79 -0.53 8.07
C ALA A 289 17.41 0.68 7.36
#